data_AF-A0A962YLW4-F1
#
_entry.id   AF-A0A962YLW4-F1
#
_cell.length_a   1.000
_cell.length_b   1.000
_cell.length_c   1.000
_cell.angle_alpha   90.00
_cell.angle_beta   90.00
_cell.angle_gamma   90.00
#
_symmetry.space_group_name_H-M   'P 1'
#
loop_
_entity.id
_entity.type
_entity.pdbx_description
1 polymer ?
#
loop_
_entity_poly.entity_id
_entity_poly.type
_entity_poly.pdbx_seq_one_letter_code
_entity_poly.pdbx_strand_id
1 'polypeptide(L)'
;MNLDCLADCLPVVLRRRRMPAQLLVLVVATAGLAACTGVPDERPNVRGATDLASGQAVAEVPAMDGTDFRLAAALARTDAVTPPFRDVLSRFYAGRGYRPIWFPDGHATAATHVLLTVLRDAKDEGLDPADYAPDTLHSDCTVASAIDVAGCELRFSNALLRYAQDVRFGVFAAAGANPGWHVPRPQDGDELLTAVVAAQDLAALLRDLAPPHAGYQRLRGALADLRRAAAVARPLIAPGPALQPGDRGPRVSALRERLGVEPLSSSADVPVDVFDAPLQAAVTAFQASHGLDSDGVVGGRTLAALNQPPAQDIAQVRLNMEHWRWLPRDPGPRHVIVNLAGFELTSTQPGVAPLTLRVIVGRPDRSSPVMHGQIDALVLNPPWTVPKRLAVEDMLPQLRRDPTAMQKKDIHILARRDGVLSEIDAGAVDWQSHHAQNFPFVLRQTPGPANSLGRIKFDMRNPLDIYLHDTPARNLFDKTQRTFSAGCIRVDQPLRLAVRLLGGDTDSAAAYLQRQIDSGRTVRVPLQQPVPVYLVYQTAWVDDDGNLQLREDVYGRDVQLRDRFAFP
;
A
#
# COMPACT_ATOMS: atom_id res chain seq x y z
N MET A 1 -0.55 48.76 20.05
CA MET A 1 -0.74 50.17 19.66
C MET A 1 -1.34 50.20 18.27
N ASN A 2 -2.64 50.51 18.20
CA ASN A 2 -3.35 51.38 17.24
C ASN A 2 -2.51 52.06 16.15
N LEU A 3 -3.01 52.41 14.95
CA LEU A 3 -4.20 52.19 14.12
C LEU A 3 -3.94 53.09 12.86
N ASP A 4 -4.81 52.99 11.86
CA ASP A 4 -5.07 53.99 10.80
C ASP A 4 -4.18 53.99 9.53
N CYS A 5 -4.69 54.06 8.29
CA CYS A 5 -6.07 54.23 7.80
C CYS A 5 -6.15 54.14 6.24
N LEU A 6 -7.37 53.89 5.73
CA LEU A 6 -8.00 54.31 4.44
C LEU A 6 -7.62 53.57 3.13
N ALA A 7 -8.52 53.25 2.18
CA ALA A 7 -9.99 53.35 2.05
C ALA A 7 -10.51 52.58 0.80
N ASP A 8 -11.73 52.04 0.93
CA ASP A 8 -12.87 51.97 -0.02
C ASP A 8 -12.72 51.67 -1.52
N CYS A 9 -13.45 50.63 -2.00
CA CYS A 9 -14.66 50.78 -2.84
C CYS A 9 -15.26 49.42 -3.29
N LEU A 10 -16.57 49.24 -3.07
CA LEU A 10 -17.44 48.17 -3.58
C LEU A 10 -17.95 48.53 -5.03
N PRO A 11 -18.47 47.60 -5.86
CA PRO A 11 -19.88 47.18 -5.70
C PRO A 11 -20.29 45.73 -6.10
N VAL A 12 -21.34 45.31 -5.38
CA VAL A 12 -22.48 44.39 -5.62
C VAL A 12 -22.78 43.94 -7.07
N VAL A 13 -23.12 42.65 -7.28
CA VAL A 13 -24.44 42.11 -7.75
C VAL A 13 -24.40 40.55 -7.77
N LEU A 14 -25.24 39.90 -6.95
CA LEU A 14 -25.63 38.47 -7.07
C LEU A 14 -27.14 38.37 -7.31
N ARG A 15 -27.55 37.75 -8.42
CA ARG A 15 -28.96 37.40 -8.73
C ARG A 15 -29.27 35.97 -8.25
N ARG A 16 -30.25 35.83 -7.35
CA ARG A 16 -30.90 34.55 -6.99
C ARG A 16 -32.16 34.33 -7.84
N ARG A 17 -32.36 33.10 -8.36
CA ARG A 17 -33.62 32.62 -8.94
C ARG A 17 -34.43 31.82 -7.91
N ARG A 18 -35.75 32.04 -7.90
CA ARG A 18 -36.80 31.35 -7.11
C ARG A 18 -37.37 30.17 -7.91
N MET A 19 -37.89 29.13 -7.23
CA MET A 19 -39.23 28.50 -7.42
C MET A 19 -39.46 27.29 -6.47
N PRO A 20 -40.71 26.80 -6.25
CA PRO A 20 -41.28 26.59 -4.90
C PRO A 20 -41.82 25.18 -4.53
N ALA A 21 -42.19 25.08 -3.23
CA ALA A 21 -43.19 24.27 -2.49
C ALA A 21 -43.93 23.06 -3.10
N GLN A 22 -44.05 21.95 -2.33
CA GLN A 22 -45.31 21.47 -1.69
C GLN A 22 -45.17 20.13 -0.91
N LEU A 23 -46.06 19.99 0.11
CA LEU A 23 -46.70 18.79 0.70
C LEU A 23 -46.31 18.21 2.09
N LEU A 24 -47.04 18.72 3.10
CA LEU A 24 -47.82 18.13 4.24
C LEU A 24 -47.74 16.62 4.63
N VAL A 25 -47.76 16.34 5.96
CA VAL A 25 -48.71 15.51 6.79
C VAL A 25 -48.01 15.17 8.14
N LEU A 26 -48.36 15.81 9.28
CA LEU A 26 -49.35 15.47 10.35
C LEU A 26 -48.90 14.40 11.37
N VAL A 27 -48.85 14.73 12.67
CA VAL A 27 -49.60 14.08 13.80
C VAL A 27 -49.39 14.88 15.11
N VAL A 28 -50.50 15.53 15.51
CA VAL A 28 -51.15 15.73 16.83
C VAL A 28 -50.35 15.83 18.14
N ALA A 29 -50.65 16.91 18.87
CA ALA A 29 -50.32 17.24 20.25
C ALA A 29 -51.43 16.87 21.25
N THR A 30 -51.10 16.80 22.54
CA THR A 30 -52.04 17.07 23.65
C THR A 30 -51.42 17.99 24.71
N ALA A 31 -52.20 19.01 25.08
CA ALA A 31 -52.00 20.10 26.05
C ALA A 31 -52.13 19.62 27.52
N GLY A 32 -51.94 20.39 28.60
CA GLY A 32 -51.81 21.84 28.91
C GLY A 32 -51.27 21.96 30.37
N LEU A 33 -51.15 23.08 31.07
CA LEU A 33 -51.81 24.40 31.05
C LEU A 33 -50.93 25.42 31.83
N ALA A 34 -51.00 26.69 31.39
CA ALA A 34 -51.02 27.96 32.14
C ALA A 34 -49.96 28.29 33.22
N ALA A 35 -49.50 29.52 33.48
CA ALA A 35 -49.45 30.83 32.82
C ALA A 35 -48.83 31.80 33.86
N CYS A 36 -47.85 32.61 33.43
CA CYS A 36 -47.69 34.07 33.69
C CYS A 36 -47.96 34.63 35.13
N THR A 37 -47.10 35.40 35.81
CA THR A 37 -46.43 36.68 35.45
C THR A 37 -45.46 37.13 36.59
N GLY A 38 -44.49 38.03 36.30
CA GLY A 38 -44.16 39.18 37.18
C GLY A 38 -43.00 39.10 38.22
N VAL A 39 -41.76 39.43 37.79
CA VAL A 39 -40.82 40.53 38.23
C VAL A 39 -41.06 41.21 39.62
N PRO A 40 -40.05 41.76 40.36
CA PRO A 40 -38.77 41.25 40.86
C PRO A 40 -38.46 41.65 42.35
N ASP A 41 -37.29 41.25 42.84
CA ASP A 41 -36.37 41.93 43.80
C ASP A 41 -36.87 42.57 45.10
N GLU A 42 -36.39 42.07 46.25
CA GLU A 42 -35.81 42.88 47.35
C GLU A 42 -35.37 41.99 48.53
N ARG A 43 -34.15 42.19 49.01
CA ARG A 43 -33.66 41.61 50.27
C ARG A 43 -34.05 42.53 51.44
N PRO A 44 -34.36 41.94 52.62
CA PRO A 44 -33.70 42.45 53.81
C PRO A 44 -33.19 41.36 54.77
N ASN A 45 -32.13 41.74 55.46
CA ASN A 45 -31.41 40.99 56.48
C ASN A 45 -32.13 41.08 57.83
N VAL A 46 -32.44 39.96 58.49
CA VAL A 46 -32.81 39.92 59.92
C VAL A 46 -32.14 38.72 60.61
N ARG A 47 -31.55 39.05 61.76
CA ARG A 47 -30.84 38.20 62.72
C ARG A 47 -31.74 37.13 63.35
N GLY A 48 -31.14 36.01 63.74
CA GLY A 48 -31.66 35.17 64.83
C GLY A 48 -31.43 33.68 64.62
N ALA A 49 -30.65 33.08 65.52
CA ALA A 49 -30.43 31.64 65.70
C ALA A 49 -31.77 30.87 65.75
N THR A 50 -31.91 29.60 65.34
CA THR A 50 -31.21 28.38 65.75
C THR A 50 -31.70 27.23 64.85
N ASP A 51 -30.89 26.17 64.76
CA ASP A 51 -31.30 24.78 64.48
C ASP A 51 -31.80 24.41 63.06
N LEU A 52 -30.93 23.71 62.33
CA LEU A 52 -31.11 22.30 61.89
C LEU A 52 -30.16 22.04 60.72
N ALA A 53 -28.98 21.53 61.04
CA ALA A 53 -28.11 20.89 60.06
C ALA A 53 -28.67 19.49 59.76
N SER A 54 -29.35 19.34 58.63
CA SER A 54 -29.59 18.04 57.99
C SER A 54 -28.68 17.94 56.78
N GLY A 55 -27.70 17.05 56.90
CA GLY A 55 -26.70 16.78 55.87
C GLY A 55 -27.33 16.25 54.59
N GLN A 56 -26.97 16.89 53.47
CA GLN A 56 -26.95 16.19 52.20
C GLN A 56 -25.64 15.42 52.14
N ALA A 57 -25.76 14.09 52.05
CA ALA A 57 -24.66 13.20 51.76
C ALA A 57 -24.04 13.63 50.42
N VAL A 58 -22.83 14.18 50.49
CA VAL A 58 -21.92 14.22 49.35
C VAL A 58 -21.68 12.75 48.99
N ALA A 59 -22.00 12.35 47.76
CA ALA A 59 -21.63 11.03 47.29
C ALA A 59 -20.10 10.89 47.46
N GLU A 60 -19.66 9.98 48.34
CA GLU A 60 -18.25 9.67 48.50
C GLU A 60 -17.72 9.23 47.13
N VAL A 61 -16.83 10.05 46.56
CA VAL A 61 -15.94 9.59 45.50
C VAL A 61 -15.16 8.44 46.13
N PRO A 62 -15.23 7.20 45.60
CA PRO A 62 -14.49 6.10 46.19
C PRO A 62 -13.02 6.51 46.26
N ALA A 63 -12.41 6.35 47.43
CA ALA A 63 -11.01 6.69 47.62
C ALA A 63 -10.18 5.94 46.56
N MET A 64 -9.67 6.67 45.57
CA MET A 64 -8.79 6.11 44.57
C MET A 64 -7.52 5.64 45.28
N ASP A 65 -7.01 4.46 44.92
CA ASP A 65 -5.69 4.03 45.38
C ASP A 65 -4.63 5.07 44.97
N GLY A 66 -3.52 5.13 45.71
CA GLY A 66 -2.41 6.04 45.42
C GLY A 66 -1.89 5.88 43.98
N THR A 67 -2.01 4.69 43.39
CA THR A 67 -1.64 4.39 42.00
C THR A 67 -2.61 5.00 40.99
N ASP A 68 -3.92 4.85 41.21
CA ASP A 68 -4.98 5.39 40.33
C ASP A 68 -4.91 6.92 40.26
N PHE A 69 -4.71 7.58 41.41
CA PHE A 69 -4.52 9.04 41.48
C PHE A 69 -3.25 9.49 40.74
N ARG A 70 -2.16 8.72 40.87
CA ARG A 70 -0.89 9.05 40.20
C ARG A 70 -0.94 8.80 38.70
N LEU A 71 -1.70 7.81 38.22
CA LEU A 71 -1.91 7.59 36.80
C LEU A 71 -2.74 8.73 36.18
N ALA A 72 -3.79 9.16 36.86
CA ALA A 72 -4.55 10.36 36.47
C ALA A 72 -3.64 11.61 36.43
N ALA A 73 -2.81 11.80 37.47
CA ALA A 73 -1.87 12.91 37.53
C ALA A 73 -0.72 12.82 36.51
N ALA A 74 -0.30 11.61 36.10
CA ALA A 74 0.73 11.41 35.08
C ALA A 74 0.18 11.70 33.68
N LEU A 75 -1.03 11.25 33.36
CA LEU A 75 -1.71 11.57 32.11
C LEU A 75 -2.02 13.07 31.97
N ALA A 76 -2.25 13.75 33.09
CA ALA A 76 -2.44 15.20 33.14
C ALA A 76 -1.14 15.99 32.86
N ARG A 77 0.06 15.40 33.03
CA ARG A 77 1.34 16.05 32.72
C ARG A 77 1.73 15.83 31.25
N THR A 78 2.26 16.85 30.59
CA THR A 78 2.53 16.87 29.14
C THR A 78 3.73 16.03 28.69
N ASP A 79 4.58 15.62 29.62
CA ASP A 79 5.88 14.97 29.43
C ASP A 79 5.86 13.44 29.59
N ALA A 80 4.86 12.87 30.27
CA ALA A 80 4.80 11.43 30.57
C ALA A 80 4.37 10.54 29.39
N VAL A 81 3.68 11.11 28.39
CA VAL A 81 3.20 10.39 27.20
C VAL A 81 3.45 11.25 25.96
N THR A 82 4.32 10.76 25.08
CA THR A 82 4.57 11.34 23.77
C THR A 82 3.37 11.14 22.83
N PRO A 83 2.99 12.15 22.03
CA PRO A 83 2.08 11.95 20.90
C PRO A 83 2.51 10.77 20.00
N PRO A 84 1.58 10.06 19.34
CA PRO A 84 0.17 10.43 19.14
C PRO A 84 -0.83 9.78 20.12
N PHE A 85 -0.40 8.93 21.05
CA PHE A 85 -1.33 8.06 21.80
C PHE A 85 -1.92 8.65 23.08
N ARG A 86 -1.57 9.88 23.44
CA ARG A 86 -2.04 10.55 24.67
C ARG A 86 -3.56 10.52 24.80
N ASP A 87 -4.29 10.88 23.75
CA ASP A 87 -5.75 11.00 23.81
C ASP A 87 -6.43 9.63 23.94
N VAL A 88 -5.86 8.60 23.30
CA VAL A 88 -6.27 7.20 23.42
C VAL A 88 -6.07 6.72 24.86
N LEU A 89 -4.86 6.88 25.41
CA LEU A 89 -4.53 6.46 26.77
C LEU A 89 -5.36 7.20 27.81
N SER A 90 -5.56 8.51 27.64
CA SER A 90 -6.36 9.32 28.55
C SER A 90 -7.81 8.85 28.61
N ARG A 91 -8.45 8.61 27.45
CA ARG A 91 -9.82 8.09 27.38
C ARG A 91 -9.92 6.67 27.95
N PHE A 92 -9.00 5.79 27.59
CA PHE A 92 -8.98 4.41 28.06
C PHE A 92 -8.87 4.30 29.58
N TYR A 93 -7.86 4.93 30.20
CA TYR A 93 -7.67 4.84 31.65
C TYR A 93 -8.75 5.60 32.42
N ALA A 94 -9.24 6.75 31.94
CA ALA A 94 -10.36 7.44 32.57
C ALA A 94 -11.62 6.55 32.62
N GLY A 95 -11.92 5.84 31.52
CA GLY A 95 -13.04 4.90 31.46
C GLY A 95 -12.90 3.69 32.41
N ARG A 96 -11.67 3.37 32.83
CA ARG A 96 -11.36 2.28 33.76
C ARG A 96 -11.18 2.74 35.22
N GLY A 97 -11.46 4.01 35.51
CA GLY A 97 -11.20 4.61 36.82
C GLY A 97 -9.70 4.59 37.18
N TYR A 98 -8.83 4.71 36.17
CA TYR A 98 -7.37 4.73 36.27
C TYR A 98 -6.70 3.45 36.81
N ARG A 99 -7.43 2.32 36.85
CA ARG A 99 -6.85 1.03 37.26
C ARG A 99 -5.79 0.54 36.26
N PRO A 100 -4.56 0.20 36.68
CA PRO A 100 -3.52 -0.38 35.82
C PRO A 100 -3.94 -1.69 35.14
N ILE A 101 -3.33 -2.00 34.00
CA ILE A 101 -3.48 -3.27 33.25
C ILE A 101 -2.17 -4.07 33.18
N TRP A 102 -1.01 -3.42 33.25
CA TRP A 102 0.29 -4.10 33.23
C TRP A 102 0.81 -4.36 34.63
N PHE A 103 0.59 -3.41 35.54
CA PHE A 103 1.07 -3.47 36.92
C PHE A 103 -0.07 -3.35 37.96
N PRO A 104 -1.10 -4.22 37.92
CA PRO A 104 -2.08 -4.28 39.00
C PRO A 104 -1.35 -4.53 40.33
N ASP A 105 -1.76 -3.81 41.38
CA ASP A 105 -1.14 -3.84 42.71
C ASP A 105 0.36 -3.49 42.70
N GLY A 106 0.86 -2.85 41.63
CA GLY A 106 2.25 -2.46 41.46
C GLY A 106 3.17 -3.56 40.91
N HIS A 107 2.68 -4.77 40.60
CA HIS A 107 3.54 -5.89 40.21
C HIS A 107 3.39 -6.26 38.73
N ALA A 108 4.51 -6.64 38.09
CA ALA A 108 4.48 -7.17 36.73
C ALA A 108 3.64 -8.45 36.66
N THR A 109 2.90 -8.60 35.57
CA THR A 109 1.98 -9.73 35.33
C THR A 109 2.48 -10.61 34.19
N ALA A 110 1.78 -11.72 33.96
CA ALA A 110 1.99 -12.53 32.75
C ALA A 110 1.83 -11.67 31.47
N ALA A 111 0.88 -10.72 31.45
CA ALA A 111 0.69 -9.82 30.32
C ALA A 111 1.94 -8.95 30.05
N THR A 112 2.55 -8.41 31.11
CA THR A 112 3.81 -7.64 31.04
C THR A 112 4.92 -8.45 30.36
N HIS A 113 5.10 -9.70 30.77
CA HIS A 113 6.11 -10.58 30.18
C HIS A 113 5.81 -10.95 28.73
N VAL A 114 4.54 -11.21 28.40
CA VAL A 114 4.12 -11.49 27.01
C VAL A 114 4.43 -10.31 26.10
N LEU A 115 4.10 -9.07 26.52
CA LEU A 115 4.42 -7.90 25.70
C LEU A 115 5.92 -7.75 25.50
N LEU A 116 6.74 -7.89 26.55
CA LEU A 116 8.20 -7.79 26.42
C LEU A 116 8.78 -8.80 25.43
N THR A 117 8.29 -10.05 25.45
CA THR A 117 8.70 -11.08 24.48
C THR A 117 8.31 -10.65 23.06
N VAL A 118 7.07 -10.21 22.83
CA VAL A 118 6.61 -9.75 21.52
C VAL A 118 7.45 -8.58 20.99
N LEU A 119 7.80 -7.62 21.85
CA LEU A 119 8.63 -6.47 21.46
C LEU A 119 10.07 -6.89 21.11
N ARG A 120 10.65 -7.87 21.81
CA ARG A 120 11.97 -8.43 21.48
C ARG A 120 11.96 -9.21 20.17
N ASP A 121 10.85 -9.89 19.88
CA ASP A 121 10.66 -10.68 18.67
C ASP A 121 10.10 -9.86 17.51
N ALA A 122 9.95 -8.53 17.66
CA ALA A 122 9.50 -7.63 16.59
C ALA A 122 10.35 -7.72 15.31
N LYS A 123 11.62 -8.15 15.45
CA LYS A 123 12.50 -8.47 14.32
C LYS A 123 11.89 -9.51 13.38
N ASP A 124 11.13 -10.47 13.88
CA ASP A 124 10.51 -11.53 13.07
C ASP A 124 9.41 -10.96 12.20
N GLU A 125 8.76 -9.90 12.65
CA GLU A 125 7.85 -9.09 11.84
C GLU A 125 8.61 -8.08 10.94
N GLY A 126 9.94 -8.19 10.81
CA GLY A 126 10.74 -7.28 9.98
C GLY A 126 10.89 -5.86 10.54
N LEU A 127 10.47 -5.62 11.78
CA LEU A 127 10.63 -4.36 12.51
C LEU A 127 11.98 -4.32 13.25
N ASP A 128 12.38 -3.17 13.80
CA ASP A 128 13.56 -3.08 14.67
C ASP A 128 13.12 -3.12 16.14
N PRO A 129 13.51 -4.15 16.93
CA PRO A 129 13.21 -4.19 18.36
C PRO A 129 13.69 -2.95 19.13
N ALA A 130 14.75 -2.27 18.66
CA ALA A 130 15.28 -1.07 19.31
C ALA A 130 14.27 0.08 19.34
N ASP A 131 13.35 0.16 18.36
CA ASP A 131 12.31 1.18 18.29
C ASP A 131 11.29 1.08 19.44
N TYR A 132 11.21 -0.08 20.09
CA TYR A 132 10.31 -0.37 21.21
C TYR A 132 11.05 -0.48 22.55
N ALA A 133 12.38 -0.47 22.52
CA ALA A 133 13.29 -0.48 23.66
C ALA A 133 12.89 -1.47 24.80
N PRO A 134 12.63 -2.75 24.50
CA PRO A 134 12.06 -3.70 25.47
C PRO A 134 12.93 -3.92 26.71
N ASP A 135 14.26 -3.84 26.58
CA ASP A 135 15.18 -4.08 27.69
C ASP A 135 15.22 -2.90 28.68
N THR A 136 15.22 -1.66 28.18
CA THR A 136 15.11 -0.46 29.03
C THR A 136 13.71 -0.31 29.61
N LEU A 137 12.67 -0.69 28.84
CA LEU A 137 11.28 -0.70 29.29
C LEU A 137 11.10 -1.57 30.54
N HIS A 138 11.85 -2.68 30.65
CA HIS A 138 11.82 -3.56 31.81
C HIS A 138 12.71 -3.07 32.96
N SER A 139 13.95 -2.62 32.68
CA SER A 139 14.90 -2.21 33.73
C SER A 139 14.44 -1.02 34.54
N ASP A 140 13.71 -0.09 33.91
CA ASP A 140 13.24 1.15 34.54
C ASP A 140 11.95 0.96 35.35
N CYS A 141 11.47 -0.29 35.45
CA CYS A 141 10.24 -0.66 36.12
C CYS A 141 10.47 -1.47 37.40
N THR A 142 11.55 -1.17 38.11
CA THR A 142 11.73 -1.58 39.51
C THR A 142 10.74 -0.82 40.38
N VAL A 143 9.79 -1.52 40.96
CA VAL A 143 8.64 -0.99 41.71
C VAL A 143 9.08 -0.38 43.05
N ALA A 144 9.67 0.81 43.02
CA ALA A 144 10.13 1.51 44.22
C ALA A 144 9.05 2.45 44.78
N SER A 145 8.11 2.94 43.95
CA SER A 145 7.01 3.82 44.36
C SER A 145 5.82 3.77 43.41
N ALA A 146 4.63 4.22 43.86
CA ALA A 146 3.45 4.33 42.99
C ALA A 146 3.57 5.39 41.87
N ILE A 147 4.58 6.28 41.89
CA ILE A 147 4.88 7.17 40.75
C ILE A 147 5.55 6.36 39.64
N ASP A 148 6.46 5.46 40.02
CA ASP A 148 7.19 4.59 39.09
C ASP A 148 6.22 3.61 38.40
N VAL A 149 5.27 3.06 39.16
CA VAL A 149 4.19 2.21 38.61
C VAL A 149 3.37 2.94 37.54
N ALA A 150 2.90 4.16 37.83
CA ALA A 150 2.12 4.94 36.86
C ALA A 150 2.93 5.29 35.59
N GLY A 151 4.22 5.60 35.74
CA GLY A 151 5.12 5.83 34.60
C GLY A 151 5.32 4.56 33.75
N CYS A 152 5.55 3.42 34.41
CA CYS A 152 5.69 2.12 33.75
C CYS A 152 4.43 1.69 33.02
N GLU A 153 3.27 1.85 33.64
CA GLU A 153 1.97 1.56 33.08
C GLU A 153 1.76 2.29 31.74
N LEU A 154 2.09 3.59 31.70
CA LEU A 154 1.99 4.40 30.49
C LEU A 154 3.02 4.02 29.43
N ARG A 155 4.27 3.74 29.82
CA ARG A 155 5.32 3.31 28.87
C ARG A 155 4.98 1.98 28.20
N PHE A 156 4.46 1.00 28.95
CA PHE A 156 4.03 -0.29 28.40
C PHE A 156 2.85 -0.13 27.44
N SER A 157 1.83 0.63 27.82
CA SER A 157 0.68 0.90 26.93
C SER A 157 1.09 1.67 25.68
N ASN A 158 2.01 2.63 25.80
CA ASN A 158 2.56 3.35 24.65
C ASN A 158 3.37 2.42 23.73
N ALA A 159 4.20 1.55 24.29
CA ALA A 159 4.97 0.56 23.51
C ALA A 159 4.05 -0.42 22.77
N LEU A 160 2.99 -0.91 23.43
CA LEU A 160 1.96 -1.74 22.79
C LEU A 160 1.30 -1.00 21.62
N LEU A 161 0.81 0.23 21.84
CA LEU A 161 0.12 0.99 20.80
C LEU A 161 1.05 1.31 19.62
N ARG A 162 2.32 1.62 19.91
CA ARG A 162 3.35 1.86 18.88
C ARG A 162 3.62 0.61 18.06
N TYR A 163 3.92 -0.51 18.71
CA TYR A 163 4.12 -1.80 18.04
C TYR A 163 2.89 -2.21 17.22
N ALA A 164 1.70 -2.09 17.79
CA ALA A 164 0.46 -2.43 17.11
C ALA A 164 0.20 -1.56 15.89
N GLN A 165 0.47 -0.25 15.97
CA GLN A 165 0.39 0.63 14.82
C GLN A 165 1.37 0.19 13.71
N ASP A 166 2.63 -0.04 14.09
CA ASP A 166 3.69 -0.37 13.13
C ASP A 166 3.47 -1.73 12.48
N VAL A 167 3.07 -2.76 13.24
CA VAL A 167 2.84 -4.10 12.68
C VAL A 167 1.57 -4.16 11.83
N ARG A 168 0.50 -3.43 12.20
CA ARG A 168 -0.79 -3.45 11.48
C ARG A 168 -0.75 -2.60 10.21
N PHE A 169 -0.19 -1.40 10.32
CA PHE A 169 -0.37 -0.33 9.32
C PHE A 169 0.94 0.17 8.73
N GLY A 170 2.05 -0.33 9.24
CA GLY A 170 3.38 0.05 8.83
C GLY A 170 3.97 1.13 9.71
N VAL A 171 5.29 1.11 9.79
CA VAL A 171 6.09 2.20 10.39
C VAL A 171 5.83 3.51 9.63
N PHE A 172 5.47 3.40 8.35
CA PHE A 172 5.28 4.54 7.47
C PHE A 172 3.81 4.86 7.20
N ALA A 173 3.52 6.17 7.14
CA ALA A 173 2.29 6.65 6.54
C ALA A 173 2.36 6.45 5.02
N ALA A 174 1.57 5.50 4.49
CA ALA A 174 1.59 5.12 3.08
C ALA A 174 1.34 6.32 2.14
N ALA A 175 0.44 7.23 2.51
CA ALA A 175 0.17 8.45 1.75
C ALA A 175 1.37 9.43 1.72
N GLY A 176 2.17 9.46 2.79
CA GLY A 176 3.39 10.26 2.85
C GLY A 176 4.49 9.71 1.96
N ALA A 177 4.57 8.39 1.81
CA ALA A 177 5.48 7.70 0.90
C ALA A 177 4.98 7.67 -0.56
N ASN A 178 3.67 7.54 -0.75
CA ASN A 178 3.01 7.40 -2.04
C ASN A 178 1.74 8.26 -2.07
N PRO A 179 1.80 9.48 -2.62
CA PRO A 179 0.65 10.39 -2.67
C PRO A 179 -0.58 9.82 -3.41
N GLY A 180 -0.43 8.78 -4.23
CA GLY A 180 -1.54 8.09 -4.90
C GLY A 180 -2.28 7.07 -4.02
N TRP A 181 -1.75 6.72 -2.85
CA TRP A 181 -2.30 5.68 -1.99
C TRP A 181 -3.22 6.25 -0.91
N HIS A 182 -4.53 6.11 -1.13
CA HIS A 182 -5.58 6.69 -0.27
C HIS A 182 -6.47 5.63 0.39
N VAL A 183 -5.90 4.53 0.89
CA VAL A 183 -6.67 3.52 1.64
C VAL A 183 -6.85 4.03 3.09
N PRO A 184 -8.10 4.25 3.57
CA PRO A 184 -8.34 4.70 4.94
C PRO A 184 -7.78 3.73 5.97
N ARG A 185 -7.22 4.27 7.06
CA ARG A 185 -6.69 3.50 8.19
C ARG A 185 -7.64 3.64 9.39
N PRO A 186 -8.21 2.55 9.91
CA PRO A 186 -8.95 2.58 11.17
C PRO A 186 -8.05 3.05 12.32
N GLN A 187 -8.57 3.89 13.22
CA GLN A 187 -7.87 4.30 14.44
C GLN A 187 -8.44 3.52 15.63
N ASP A 188 -7.98 2.28 15.81
CA ASP A 188 -8.59 1.32 16.75
C ASP A 188 -7.82 1.21 18.07
N GLY A 189 -7.15 2.29 18.50
CA GLY A 189 -6.27 2.25 19.68
C GLY A 189 -7.02 1.89 20.97
N ASP A 190 -8.22 2.44 21.17
CA ASP A 190 -9.06 2.14 22.33
C ASP A 190 -9.57 0.69 22.31
N GLU A 191 -9.97 0.21 21.11
CA GLU A 191 -10.45 -1.14 20.91
C GLU A 191 -9.36 -2.17 21.20
N LEU A 192 -8.11 -1.88 20.79
CA LEU A 192 -6.97 -2.74 21.09
C LEU A 192 -6.73 -2.88 22.60
N LEU A 193 -6.65 -1.76 23.33
CA LEU A 193 -6.42 -1.80 24.77
C LEU A 193 -7.55 -2.52 25.51
N THR A 194 -8.79 -2.32 25.07
CA THR A 194 -9.96 -3.05 25.58
C THR A 194 -9.84 -4.55 25.32
N ALA A 195 -9.41 -4.94 24.11
CA ALA A 195 -9.22 -6.34 23.75
C ALA A 195 -8.07 -6.99 24.53
N VAL A 196 -6.98 -6.27 24.81
CA VAL A 196 -5.87 -6.74 25.67
C VAL A 196 -6.36 -7.09 27.08
N VAL A 197 -7.20 -6.26 27.69
CA VAL A 197 -7.77 -6.52 29.02
C VAL A 197 -8.66 -7.76 29.03
N ALA A 198 -9.39 -8.01 27.93
CA ALA A 198 -10.30 -9.14 27.80
C ALA A 198 -9.64 -10.43 27.31
N ALA A 199 -8.37 -10.38 26.88
CA ALA A 199 -7.70 -11.49 26.23
C ALA A 199 -7.43 -12.66 27.19
N GLN A 200 -7.93 -13.84 26.85
CA GLN A 200 -7.51 -15.09 27.50
C GLN A 200 -6.11 -15.53 27.03
N ASP A 201 -5.80 -15.26 25.77
CA ASP A 201 -4.48 -15.48 25.16
C ASP A 201 -4.00 -14.18 24.49
N LEU A 202 -3.26 -13.39 25.28
CA LEU A 202 -2.68 -12.13 24.80
C LEU A 202 -1.67 -12.37 23.68
N ALA A 203 -0.92 -13.47 23.71
CA ALA A 203 0.10 -13.75 22.70
C ALA A 203 -0.55 -14.06 21.34
N ALA A 204 -1.67 -14.78 21.31
CA ALA A 204 -2.46 -14.95 20.08
C ALA A 204 -3.02 -13.61 19.56
N LEU A 205 -3.62 -12.80 20.44
CA LEU A 205 -4.14 -11.49 20.06
C LEU A 205 -3.08 -10.60 19.42
N LEU A 206 -1.87 -10.54 20.01
CA LEU A 206 -0.79 -9.72 19.49
C LEU A 206 -0.19 -10.27 18.18
N ARG A 207 -0.16 -11.60 17.99
CA ARG A 207 0.22 -12.21 16.70
C ARG A 207 -0.76 -11.89 15.58
N ASP A 208 -2.05 -11.82 15.90
CA ASP A 208 -3.12 -11.53 14.93
C ASP A 208 -3.19 -10.05 14.51
N LEU A 209 -2.32 -9.20 15.06
CA LEU A 209 -2.16 -7.82 14.61
C LEU A 209 -1.46 -7.73 13.24
N ALA A 210 -0.62 -8.69 12.89
CA ALA A 210 0.07 -8.70 11.61
C ALA A 210 -0.92 -8.77 10.42
N PRO A 211 -0.50 -8.33 9.20
CA PRO A 211 -1.31 -8.48 8.01
C PRO A 211 -1.72 -9.94 7.79
N PRO A 212 -3.03 -10.23 7.59
CA PRO A 212 -3.53 -11.59 7.49
C PRO A 212 -3.24 -12.24 6.12
N HIS A 213 -2.54 -11.54 5.23
CA HIS A 213 -2.30 -11.99 3.87
C HIS A 213 -1.27 -13.14 3.85
N ALA A 214 -1.56 -14.19 3.08
CA ALA A 214 -0.65 -15.31 2.89
C ALA A 214 0.75 -14.86 2.42
N GLY A 215 0.83 -13.86 1.54
CA GLY A 215 2.10 -13.30 1.07
C GLY A 215 2.96 -12.69 2.19
N TYR A 216 2.35 -12.00 3.15
CA TYR A 216 3.06 -11.48 4.34
C TYR A 216 3.58 -12.63 5.21
N GLN A 217 2.76 -13.64 5.46
CA GLN A 217 3.15 -14.80 6.27
C GLN A 217 4.29 -15.59 5.64
N ARG A 218 4.29 -15.74 4.31
CA ARG A 218 5.41 -16.36 3.58
C ARG A 218 6.69 -15.51 3.65
N LEU A 219 6.59 -14.19 3.54
CA LEU A 219 7.75 -13.30 3.71
C LEU A 219 8.33 -13.37 5.13
N ARG A 220 7.50 -13.53 6.17
CA ARG A 220 7.97 -13.77 7.53
C ARG A 220 8.85 -15.02 7.62
N GLY A 221 8.42 -16.11 6.99
CA GLY A 221 9.22 -17.34 6.87
C GLY A 221 10.52 -17.11 6.10
N ALA A 222 10.45 -16.49 4.93
CA ALA A 222 11.61 -16.19 4.10
C ALA A 222 12.62 -15.28 4.81
N LEU A 223 12.18 -14.32 5.62
CA LEU A 223 13.04 -13.47 6.43
C LEU A 223 13.83 -14.28 7.47
N ALA A 224 13.17 -15.23 8.13
CA ALA A 224 13.84 -16.13 9.07
C ALA A 224 14.88 -17.02 8.37
N ASP A 225 14.55 -17.53 7.17
CA ASP A 225 15.45 -18.35 6.36
C ASP A 225 16.68 -17.55 5.89
N LEU A 226 16.48 -16.34 5.39
CA LEU A 226 17.57 -15.44 4.99
C LEU A 226 18.50 -15.12 6.15
N ARG A 227 17.97 -14.86 7.35
CA ARG A 227 18.80 -14.59 8.54
C ARG A 227 19.62 -15.81 8.94
N ARG A 228 19.05 -17.01 8.89
CA ARG A 228 19.78 -18.27 9.15
C ARG A 228 20.87 -18.49 8.10
N ALA A 229 20.56 -18.26 6.82
CA ALA A 229 21.53 -18.39 5.74
C ALA A 229 22.67 -17.37 5.85
N ALA A 230 22.36 -16.13 6.24
CA ALA A 230 23.33 -15.05 6.43
C ALA A 230 24.32 -15.31 7.59
N ALA A 231 23.96 -16.16 8.56
CA ALA A 231 24.86 -16.57 9.63
C ALA A 231 25.99 -17.51 9.16
N VAL A 232 25.88 -18.08 7.94
CA VAL A 232 26.89 -18.93 7.33
C VAL A 232 27.64 -18.13 6.27
N ALA A 233 28.92 -17.87 6.49
CA ALA A 233 29.75 -17.17 5.52
C ALA A 233 29.93 -18.02 4.24
N ARG A 234 29.65 -17.43 3.08
CA ARG A 234 29.89 -18.02 1.76
C ARG A 234 30.90 -17.18 0.98
N PRO A 235 31.80 -17.78 0.18
CA PRO A 235 32.81 -17.05 -0.56
C PRO A 235 32.18 -16.09 -1.57
N LEU A 236 32.84 -14.94 -1.77
CA LEU A 236 32.56 -14.08 -2.92
C LEU A 236 33.21 -14.67 -4.17
N ILE A 237 32.56 -14.48 -5.31
CA ILE A 237 33.11 -14.89 -6.60
C ILE A 237 33.95 -13.74 -7.15
N ALA A 238 35.23 -13.99 -7.41
CA ALA A 238 36.13 -12.97 -7.94
C ALA A 238 35.63 -12.40 -9.29
N PRO A 239 35.88 -11.11 -9.58
CA PRO A 239 35.55 -10.50 -10.87
C PRO A 239 36.31 -11.18 -12.02
N GLY A 240 35.74 -11.15 -13.22
CA GLY A 240 36.36 -11.74 -14.41
C GLY A 240 35.36 -11.95 -15.54
N PRO A 241 35.74 -12.69 -16.61
CA PRO A 241 34.87 -13.07 -17.71
C PRO A 241 33.61 -13.82 -17.25
N ALA A 242 32.60 -13.93 -18.11
CA ALA A 242 31.41 -14.72 -17.81
C ALA A 242 31.78 -16.18 -17.52
N LEU A 243 31.08 -16.82 -16.57
CA LEU A 243 31.19 -18.26 -16.34
C LEU A 243 30.04 -18.98 -17.05
N GLN A 244 30.33 -20.03 -17.80
CA GLN A 244 29.37 -20.79 -18.58
C GLN A 244 29.61 -22.30 -18.46
N PRO A 245 28.66 -23.15 -18.89
CA PRO A 245 28.84 -24.59 -18.88
C PRO A 245 30.14 -25.05 -19.54
N GLY A 246 30.87 -25.93 -18.86
CA GLY A 246 32.18 -26.43 -19.29
C GLY A 246 33.39 -25.66 -18.76
N ASP A 247 33.21 -24.44 -18.24
CA ASP A 247 34.30 -23.68 -17.61
C ASP A 247 34.85 -24.39 -16.38
N ARG A 248 36.13 -24.11 -16.08
CA ARG A 248 36.84 -24.67 -14.94
C ARG A 248 37.59 -23.66 -14.09
N GLY A 249 37.76 -23.97 -12.82
CA GLY A 249 38.72 -23.30 -11.93
C GLY A 249 38.10 -22.68 -10.69
N PRO A 250 38.87 -21.87 -9.94
CA PRO A 250 38.51 -21.44 -8.58
C PRO A 250 37.23 -20.60 -8.52
N ARG A 251 36.90 -19.83 -9.57
CA ARG A 251 35.65 -19.06 -9.65
C ARG A 251 34.41 -19.96 -9.73
N VAL A 252 34.54 -21.13 -10.36
CA VAL A 252 33.45 -22.12 -10.46
C VAL A 252 33.24 -22.82 -9.12
N SER A 253 34.32 -23.19 -8.42
CA SER A 253 34.22 -23.74 -7.07
C SER A 253 33.56 -22.75 -6.09
N ALA A 254 33.95 -21.47 -6.14
CA ALA A 254 33.31 -20.42 -5.34
C ALA A 254 31.83 -20.24 -5.68
N LEU A 255 31.46 -20.31 -6.97
CA LEU A 255 30.06 -20.26 -7.42
C LEU A 255 29.24 -21.43 -6.87
N ARG A 256 29.79 -22.65 -6.92
CA ARG A 256 29.16 -23.86 -6.40
C ARG A 256 28.87 -23.77 -4.91
N GLU A 257 29.88 -23.40 -4.13
CA GLU A 257 29.74 -23.19 -2.68
C GLU A 257 28.74 -22.06 -2.38
N ARG A 258 28.79 -20.96 -3.13
CA ARG A 258 27.88 -19.83 -2.96
C ARG A 258 26.42 -20.20 -3.24
N LEU A 259 26.15 -21.06 -4.22
CA LEU A 259 24.82 -21.58 -4.52
C LEU A 259 24.41 -22.78 -3.66
N GLY A 260 25.31 -23.31 -2.83
CA GLY A 260 25.04 -24.49 -1.99
C GLY A 260 24.78 -25.76 -2.81
N VAL A 261 25.38 -25.87 -3.99
CA VAL A 261 25.24 -27.05 -4.85
C VAL A 261 26.23 -28.10 -4.35
N GLU A 262 25.73 -29.05 -3.57
CA GLU A 262 26.50 -30.20 -3.11
C GLU A 262 27.10 -30.96 -4.31
N PRO A 263 28.32 -31.52 -4.18
CA PRO A 263 28.85 -32.43 -5.19
C PRO A 263 27.87 -33.60 -5.35
N LEU A 264 27.51 -33.95 -6.59
CA LEU A 264 26.73 -35.17 -6.85
C LEU A 264 27.43 -36.34 -6.15
N SER A 265 26.70 -37.04 -5.29
CA SER A 265 27.22 -38.00 -4.31
C SER A 265 28.30 -38.93 -4.87
N SER A 266 29.44 -39.00 -4.18
CA SER A 266 30.34 -40.17 -4.09
C SER A 266 30.86 -40.86 -5.37
N SER A 267 30.72 -40.27 -6.56
CA SER A 267 31.62 -40.61 -7.67
C SER A 267 32.76 -39.61 -7.67
N ALA A 268 33.99 -40.07 -7.44
CA ALA A 268 35.21 -39.27 -7.40
C ALA A 268 35.56 -38.55 -8.73
N ASP A 269 34.63 -38.51 -9.70
CA ASP A 269 34.88 -38.16 -11.11
C ASP A 269 34.28 -36.82 -11.56
N VAL A 270 33.51 -36.09 -10.73
CA VAL A 270 33.09 -34.71 -11.07
C VAL A 270 33.94 -33.72 -10.29
N PRO A 271 34.90 -33.04 -10.93
CA PRO A 271 35.75 -32.09 -10.22
C PRO A 271 34.91 -30.89 -9.76
N VAL A 272 35.06 -30.50 -8.50
CA VAL A 272 34.32 -29.39 -7.85
C VAL A 272 34.56 -28.02 -8.51
N ASP A 273 35.50 -27.97 -9.44
CA ASP A 273 35.87 -26.80 -10.22
C ASP A 273 35.24 -26.79 -11.61
N VAL A 274 34.34 -27.71 -11.98
CA VAL A 274 33.65 -27.72 -13.29
C VAL A 274 32.25 -27.13 -13.20
N PHE A 275 31.90 -26.30 -14.20
CA PHE A 275 30.56 -25.78 -14.39
C PHE A 275 29.71 -26.83 -15.12
N ASP A 276 29.11 -27.72 -14.35
CA ASP A 276 28.30 -28.84 -14.83
C ASP A 276 26.79 -28.51 -14.91
N ALA A 277 25.99 -29.48 -15.34
CA ALA A 277 24.55 -29.32 -15.50
C ALA A 277 23.81 -28.99 -14.19
N PRO A 278 24.12 -29.63 -13.03
CA PRO A 278 23.56 -29.20 -11.75
C PRO A 278 23.87 -27.75 -11.38
N LEU A 279 25.11 -27.30 -11.59
CA LEU A 279 25.47 -25.90 -11.32
C LEU A 279 24.76 -24.94 -12.27
N GLN A 280 24.64 -25.29 -13.55
CA GLN A 280 23.86 -24.52 -14.52
C GLN A 280 22.40 -24.37 -14.10
N ALA A 281 21.75 -25.47 -13.68
CA ALA A 281 20.37 -25.44 -13.21
C ALA A 281 20.20 -24.53 -11.98
N ALA A 282 21.16 -24.56 -11.04
CA ALA A 282 21.15 -23.66 -9.89
C ALA A 282 21.34 -22.19 -10.28
N VAL A 283 22.21 -21.89 -11.26
CA VAL A 283 22.37 -20.53 -11.81
C VAL A 283 21.08 -20.07 -12.49
N THR A 284 20.44 -20.91 -13.30
CA THR A 284 19.17 -20.59 -13.96
C THR A 284 18.06 -20.31 -12.94
N ALA A 285 17.96 -21.11 -11.87
CA ALA A 285 17.00 -20.90 -10.79
C ALA A 285 17.30 -19.61 -10.00
N PHE A 286 18.58 -19.32 -9.73
CA PHE A 286 19.00 -18.06 -9.12
C PHE A 286 18.62 -16.85 -10.01
N GLN A 287 18.90 -16.92 -11.31
CA GLN A 287 18.54 -15.86 -12.25
C GLN A 287 17.02 -15.63 -12.29
N ALA A 288 16.23 -16.70 -12.38
CA ALA A 288 14.77 -16.62 -12.37
C ALA A 288 14.23 -15.96 -11.09
N SER A 289 14.73 -16.40 -9.92
CA SER A 289 14.34 -15.83 -8.62
C SER A 289 14.74 -14.38 -8.46
N HIS A 290 15.78 -13.90 -9.15
CA HIS A 290 16.26 -12.51 -9.10
C HIS A 290 15.77 -11.62 -10.25
N GLY A 291 14.86 -12.13 -11.10
CA GLY A 291 14.35 -11.39 -12.26
C GLY A 291 15.45 -11.03 -13.27
N LEU A 292 16.43 -11.92 -13.44
CA LEU A 292 17.48 -11.82 -14.46
C LEU A 292 17.13 -12.72 -15.66
N ASP A 293 17.81 -12.50 -16.78
CA ASP A 293 17.71 -13.42 -17.92
C ASP A 293 18.22 -14.81 -17.49
N SER A 294 17.34 -15.81 -17.56
CA SER A 294 17.58 -17.17 -17.06
C SER A 294 18.34 -18.04 -18.08
N ASP A 295 19.49 -17.58 -18.57
CA ASP A 295 20.31 -18.25 -19.59
C ASP A 295 21.30 -19.29 -19.03
N GLY A 296 21.42 -19.39 -17.70
CA GLY A 296 22.37 -20.29 -17.03
C GLY A 296 23.83 -19.83 -17.13
N VAL A 297 24.10 -18.60 -17.57
CA VAL A 297 25.43 -18.00 -17.71
C VAL A 297 25.65 -16.92 -16.66
N VAL A 298 26.74 -16.99 -15.92
CA VAL A 298 27.10 -15.98 -14.92
C VAL A 298 27.81 -14.81 -15.59
N GLY A 299 27.03 -13.94 -16.24
CA GLY A 299 27.47 -12.64 -16.73
C GLY A 299 27.64 -11.60 -15.62
N GLY A 300 27.99 -10.35 -15.98
CA GLY A 300 28.26 -9.28 -15.01
C GLY A 300 27.08 -8.97 -14.07
N ARG A 301 25.84 -8.97 -14.57
CA ARG A 301 24.63 -8.75 -13.77
C ARG A 301 24.39 -9.89 -12.77
N THR A 302 24.48 -11.14 -13.23
CA THR A 302 24.33 -12.32 -12.36
C THR A 302 25.44 -12.38 -11.31
N LEU A 303 26.68 -12.06 -11.68
CA LEU A 303 27.80 -11.99 -10.74
C LEU A 303 27.58 -10.93 -9.65
N ALA A 304 27.10 -9.73 -10.05
CA ALA A 304 26.80 -8.66 -9.10
C ALA A 304 25.68 -9.07 -8.13
N ALA A 305 24.59 -9.66 -8.64
CA ALA A 305 23.49 -10.17 -7.81
C ALA A 305 23.95 -11.30 -6.89
N LEU A 306 24.75 -12.26 -7.39
CA LEU A 306 25.32 -13.31 -6.58
C LEU A 306 26.12 -12.72 -5.43
N ASN A 307 27.04 -11.79 -5.70
CA ASN A 307 27.92 -11.17 -4.71
C ASN A 307 27.24 -10.14 -3.79
N GLN A 308 25.92 -9.92 -3.92
CA GLN A 308 25.17 -9.03 -3.05
C GLN A 308 25.28 -9.48 -1.57
N PRO A 309 25.51 -8.57 -0.62
CA PRO A 309 25.50 -8.91 0.80
C PRO A 309 24.11 -9.37 1.25
N PRO A 310 23.97 -10.45 2.06
CA PRO A 310 22.68 -10.92 2.55
C PRO A 310 21.86 -9.85 3.30
N ALA A 311 22.53 -8.87 3.90
CA ALA A 311 21.87 -7.73 4.56
C ALA A 311 20.98 -6.93 3.60
N GLN A 312 21.33 -6.85 2.31
CA GLN A 312 20.52 -6.14 1.31
C GLN A 312 19.23 -6.91 1.00
N ASP A 313 19.29 -8.23 0.85
CA ASP A 313 18.10 -9.08 0.62
C ASP A 313 17.17 -9.05 1.84
N ILE A 314 17.74 -9.09 3.06
CA ILE A 314 17.01 -8.94 4.32
C ILE A 314 16.30 -7.57 4.36
N ALA A 315 17.00 -6.49 4.02
CA ALA A 315 16.40 -5.15 3.97
C ALA A 315 15.27 -5.07 2.92
N GLN A 316 15.47 -5.66 1.74
CA GLN A 316 14.46 -5.71 0.69
C GLN A 316 13.21 -6.48 1.13
N VAL A 317 13.36 -7.64 1.77
CA VAL A 317 12.24 -8.40 2.34
C VAL A 317 11.49 -7.60 3.40
N ARG A 318 12.20 -6.91 4.31
CA ARG A 318 11.58 -6.05 5.34
C ARG A 318 10.76 -4.91 4.73
N LEU A 319 11.27 -4.25 3.68
CA LEU A 319 10.55 -3.21 2.95
C LEU A 319 9.28 -3.75 2.27
N ASN A 320 9.31 -4.99 1.78
CA ASN A 320 8.13 -5.61 1.19
C ASN A 320 7.11 -6.09 2.21
N MET A 321 7.54 -6.51 3.41
CA MET A 321 6.63 -6.71 4.55
C MET A 321 5.93 -5.42 4.95
N GLU A 322 6.63 -4.28 4.89
CA GLU A 322 6.05 -2.95 5.10
C GLU A 322 5.01 -2.61 4.02
N HIS A 323 5.28 -2.89 2.74
CA HIS A 323 4.29 -2.71 1.67
C HIS A 323 3.00 -3.50 1.88
N TRP A 324 3.08 -4.72 2.44
CA TRP A 324 1.90 -5.51 2.79
C TRP A 324 1.02 -4.86 3.86
N ARG A 325 1.60 -4.09 4.78
CA ARG A 325 0.85 -3.37 5.83
C ARG A 325 0.05 -2.19 5.29
N TRP A 326 0.36 -1.74 4.07
CA TRP A 326 -0.37 -0.65 3.44
C TRP A 326 -1.61 -1.14 2.68
N LEU A 327 -1.71 -2.43 2.40
CA LEU A 327 -2.89 -3.04 1.80
C LEU A 327 -4.04 -3.11 2.81
N PRO A 328 -5.30 -3.06 2.34
CA PRO A 328 -6.43 -3.32 3.22
C PRO A 328 -6.33 -4.75 3.75
N ARG A 329 -6.61 -4.94 5.05
CA ARG A 329 -6.58 -6.28 5.68
C ARG A 329 -7.46 -7.29 4.95
N ASP A 330 -8.58 -6.85 4.39
CA ASP A 330 -9.39 -7.60 3.44
C ASP A 330 -9.48 -6.85 2.10
N PRO A 331 -8.82 -7.33 1.02
CA PRO A 331 -8.93 -6.74 -0.30
C PRO A 331 -10.28 -7.03 -0.99
N GLY A 332 -11.13 -7.84 -0.36
CA GLY A 332 -12.38 -8.38 -0.87
C GLY A 332 -12.18 -9.78 -1.45
N PRO A 333 -13.23 -10.64 -1.45
CA PRO A 333 -13.13 -12.02 -1.93
C PRO A 333 -12.81 -12.10 -3.43
N ARG A 334 -13.14 -11.06 -4.19
CA ARG A 334 -12.88 -10.92 -5.62
C ARG A 334 -12.10 -9.65 -5.88
N HIS A 335 -10.86 -9.77 -6.32
CA HIS A 335 -9.99 -8.62 -6.55
C HIS A 335 -8.89 -8.92 -7.57
N VAL A 336 -8.20 -7.86 -8.00
CA VAL A 336 -7.00 -7.92 -8.83
C VAL A 336 -5.86 -7.20 -8.12
N ILE A 337 -4.69 -7.83 -8.04
CA ILE A 337 -3.45 -7.19 -7.60
C ILE A 337 -2.49 -7.16 -8.79
N VAL A 338 -1.90 -6.00 -9.06
CA VAL A 338 -0.86 -5.82 -10.08
C VAL A 338 0.44 -5.51 -9.35
N ASN A 339 1.38 -6.44 -9.33
CA ASN A 339 2.73 -6.19 -8.85
C ASN A 339 3.54 -5.53 -9.96
N LEU A 340 3.80 -4.23 -9.80
CA LEU A 340 4.48 -3.41 -10.79
C LEU A 340 5.96 -3.79 -10.96
N ALA A 341 6.66 -4.16 -9.88
CA ALA A 341 8.05 -4.59 -9.94
C ALA A 341 8.19 -6.06 -10.40
N GLY A 342 7.19 -6.89 -10.10
CA GLY A 342 7.11 -8.27 -10.58
C GLY A 342 6.63 -8.41 -12.02
N PHE A 343 6.09 -7.35 -12.63
CA PHE A 343 5.49 -7.37 -13.96
C PHE A 343 4.39 -8.45 -14.11
N GLU A 344 3.59 -8.62 -13.05
CA GLU A 344 2.52 -9.63 -12.98
C GLU A 344 1.22 -9.05 -12.43
N LEU A 345 0.12 -9.63 -12.88
CA LEU A 345 -1.23 -9.38 -12.40
C LEU A 345 -1.83 -10.69 -11.92
N THR A 346 -2.40 -10.69 -10.72
CA THR A 346 -3.11 -11.83 -10.15
C THR A 346 -4.57 -11.46 -9.90
N SER A 347 -5.48 -12.27 -10.44
CA SER A 347 -6.92 -12.17 -10.17
C SER A 347 -7.37 -13.30 -9.25
N THR A 348 -7.95 -12.92 -8.11
CA THR A 348 -8.43 -13.82 -7.05
C THR A 348 -9.95 -13.79 -6.99
N GLN A 349 -10.57 -14.96 -6.80
CA GLN A 349 -12.00 -15.09 -6.54
C GLN A 349 -12.32 -16.40 -5.80
N PRO A 350 -13.42 -16.50 -5.04
CA PRO A 350 -13.74 -17.70 -4.27
C PRO A 350 -13.97 -18.92 -5.17
N GLY A 351 -13.48 -20.08 -4.73
CA GLY A 351 -13.72 -21.36 -5.39
C GLY A 351 -13.02 -21.55 -6.74
N VAL A 352 -12.15 -20.62 -7.16
CA VAL A 352 -11.41 -20.71 -8.43
C VAL A 352 -9.94 -20.42 -8.18
N ALA A 353 -9.06 -21.21 -8.79
CA ALA A 353 -7.61 -20.98 -8.73
C ALA A 353 -7.25 -19.55 -9.18
N PRO A 354 -6.30 -18.88 -8.51
CA PRO A 354 -5.81 -17.58 -8.94
C PRO A 354 -5.38 -17.58 -10.42
N LEU A 355 -5.66 -16.50 -11.14
CA LEU A 355 -5.19 -16.30 -12.50
C LEU A 355 -4.04 -15.28 -12.49
N THR A 356 -2.84 -15.75 -12.74
CA THR A 356 -1.64 -14.91 -12.89
C THR A 356 -1.33 -14.67 -14.36
N LEU A 357 -1.11 -13.40 -14.73
CA LEU A 357 -0.81 -12.96 -16.09
C LEU A 357 0.38 -12.01 -16.10
N ARG A 358 1.21 -12.08 -17.14
CA ARG A 358 2.28 -11.10 -17.39
C ARG A 358 1.68 -9.74 -17.73
N VAL A 359 2.33 -8.67 -17.26
CA VAL A 359 2.01 -7.29 -17.61
C VAL A 359 3.23 -6.50 -18.08
N ILE A 360 2.97 -5.40 -18.80
CA ILE A 360 3.94 -4.35 -19.11
C ILE A 360 3.50 -3.09 -18.37
N VAL A 361 4.46 -2.44 -17.73
CA VAL A 361 4.25 -1.26 -16.87
C VAL A 361 5.01 -0.05 -17.43
N GLY A 362 4.82 1.10 -16.80
CA GLY A 362 5.46 2.36 -17.16
C GLY A 362 6.99 2.26 -17.28
N ARG A 363 7.58 3.11 -18.12
CA ARG A 363 9.02 3.37 -18.08
C ARG A 363 9.41 4.14 -16.81
N PRO A 364 10.67 4.14 -16.37
CA PRO A 364 11.09 4.92 -15.19
C PRO A 364 10.72 6.40 -15.25
N ASP A 365 10.83 7.06 -16.41
CA ASP A 365 10.45 8.46 -16.65
C ASP A 365 8.92 8.72 -16.63
N ARG A 366 8.13 7.64 -16.71
CA ARG A 366 6.66 7.64 -16.73
C ARG A 366 6.13 6.45 -15.92
N SER A 367 6.63 6.33 -14.69
CA SER A 367 6.38 5.15 -13.85
C SER A 367 4.88 4.94 -13.58
N SER A 368 4.45 3.68 -13.59
CA SER A 368 3.08 3.33 -13.17
C SER A 368 2.90 3.63 -11.68
N PRO A 369 1.83 4.33 -11.26
CA PRO A 369 1.66 4.72 -9.86
C PRO A 369 1.26 3.53 -8.98
N VAL A 370 1.64 3.58 -7.70
CA VAL A 370 1.03 2.76 -6.64
C VAL A 370 -0.31 3.39 -6.29
N MET A 371 -1.40 2.65 -6.46
CA MET A 371 -2.76 3.18 -6.31
C MET A 371 -3.79 2.06 -6.14
N HIS A 372 -5.00 2.43 -5.72
CA HIS A 372 -6.17 1.57 -5.74
C HIS A 372 -7.21 2.11 -6.73
N GLY A 373 -8.05 1.24 -7.27
CA GLY A 373 -9.16 1.58 -8.16
C GLY A 373 -10.16 0.43 -8.28
N GLN A 374 -11.13 0.57 -9.17
CA GLN A 374 -12.13 -0.49 -9.43
C GLN A 374 -12.39 -0.62 -10.93
N ILE A 375 -12.39 -1.85 -11.47
CA ILE A 375 -12.83 -2.11 -12.84
C ILE A 375 -14.35 -2.21 -12.86
N ASP A 376 -15.00 -1.43 -13.71
CA ASP A 376 -16.47 -1.39 -13.82
C ASP A 376 -16.99 -1.91 -15.15
N ALA A 377 -16.16 -1.90 -16.18
CA ALA A 377 -16.55 -2.33 -17.51
C ALA A 377 -15.35 -2.77 -18.34
N LEU A 378 -15.64 -3.59 -19.34
CA LEU A 378 -14.76 -3.84 -20.46
C LEU A 378 -15.16 -2.91 -21.61
N VAL A 379 -14.19 -2.39 -22.34
CA VAL A 379 -14.41 -1.70 -23.62
C VAL A 379 -13.71 -2.52 -24.70
N LEU A 380 -14.51 -3.20 -25.51
CA LEU A 380 -14.07 -4.01 -26.63
C LEU A 380 -13.88 -3.13 -27.85
N ASN A 381 -12.84 -3.39 -28.64
CA ASN A 381 -12.40 -2.56 -29.76
C ASN A 381 -12.39 -1.06 -29.39
N PRO A 382 -11.64 -0.67 -28.34
CA PRO A 382 -11.65 0.72 -27.88
C PRO A 382 -11.00 1.64 -28.93
N PRO A 383 -11.57 2.84 -29.19
CA PRO A 383 -10.77 3.91 -29.76
C PRO A 383 -9.76 4.36 -28.72
N TRP A 384 -8.64 4.95 -29.16
CA TRP A 384 -7.67 5.53 -28.25
C TRP A 384 -7.63 7.04 -28.40
N THR A 385 -8.16 7.76 -27.41
CA THR A 385 -7.89 9.20 -27.30
C THR A 385 -6.56 9.38 -26.59
N VAL A 386 -5.57 9.91 -27.30
CA VAL A 386 -4.20 10.05 -26.81
C VAL A 386 -4.18 11.08 -25.68
N PRO A 387 -3.68 10.74 -24.47
CA PRO A 387 -3.50 11.70 -23.40
C PRO A 387 -2.66 12.90 -23.86
N LYS A 388 -3.03 14.12 -23.44
CA LYS A 388 -2.36 15.36 -23.87
C LYS A 388 -0.84 15.29 -23.72
N ARG A 389 -0.35 14.74 -22.60
CA ARG A 389 1.08 14.55 -22.35
C ARG A 389 1.75 13.73 -23.45
N LEU A 390 1.15 12.61 -23.87
CA LEU A 390 1.66 11.76 -24.95
C LEU A 390 1.56 12.42 -26.31
N ALA A 391 0.47 13.12 -26.58
CA ALA A 391 0.32 13.88 -27.82
C ALA A 391 1.44 14.92 -27.97
N VAL A 392 1.80 15.60 -26.87
CA VAL A 392 2.84 16.64 -26.87
C VAL A 392 4.26 16.08 -26.81
N GLU A 393 4.54 15.11 -25.94
CA GLU A 393 5.91 14.63 -25.73
C GLU A 393 6.34 13.63 -26.82
N ASP A 394 5.42 12.81 -27.35
CA ASP A 394 5.77 11.74 -28.29
C ASP A 394 5.35 12.05 -29.72
N MET A 395 4.14 12.60 -29.93
CA MET A 395 3.56 12.73 -31.28
C MET A 395 3.84 14.09 -31.93
N LEU A 396 3.81 15.19 -31.20
CA LEU A 396 4.12 16.52 -31.73
C LEU A 396 5.53 16.61 -32.33
N PRO A 397 6.60 16.02 -31.75
CA PRO A 397 7.91 15.96 -32.41
C PRO A 397 7.90 15.19 -33.74
N GLN A 398 7.00 14.21 -33.91
CA GLN A 398 6.83 13.51 -35.19
C GLN A 398 6.10 14.40 -36.19
N LEU A 399 5.02 15.05 -35.77
CA LEU A 399 4.24 15.98 -36.60
C LEU A 399 5.05 17.20 -37.08
N ARG A 400 5.96 17.71 -36.27
CA ARG A 400 6.91 18.76 -36.66
C ARG A 400 7.88 18.36 -37.77
N ARG A 401 8.21 17.07 -37.85
CA ARG A 401 9.10 16.53 -38.89
C ARG A 401 8.32 16.14 -40.14
N ASP A 402 7.14 15.55 -39.94
CA ASP A 402 6.27 15.06 -40.99
C ASP A 402 4.80 15.18 -40.55
N PRO A 403 4.04 16.15 -41.09
CA PRO A 403 2.62 16.33 -40.78
C PRO A 403 1.76 15.10 -41.08
N THR A 404 2.21 14.19 -41.95
CA THR A 404 1.48 12.96 -42.31
C THR A 404 1.78 11.79 -41.39
N ALA A 405 2.70 11.94 -40.42
CA ALA A 405 3.19 10.86 -39.57
C ALA A 405 2.08 10.09 -38.81
N MET A 406 0.95 10.75 -38.52
CA MET A 406 -0.19 10.15 -37.81
C MET A 406 -1.07 9.26 -38.70
N GLN A 407 -1.07 9.48 -40.02
CA GLN A 407 -1.89 8.72 -40.97
C GLN A 407 -1.49 7.23 -40.99
N LYS A 408 -0.18 6.94 -40.97
CA LYS A 408 0.34 5.56 -40.91
C LYS A 408 -0.08 4.80 -39.66
N LYS A 409 -0.51 5.50 -38.62
CA LYS A 409 -0.96 4.95 -37.33
C LYS A 409 -2.48 4.97 -37.17
N ASP A 410 -3.21 5.43 -38.20
CA ASP A 410 -4.65 5.63 -38.17
C ASP A 410 -5.09 6.54 -37.02
N ILE A 411 -4.30 7.60 -36.80
CA ILE A 411 -4.55 8.63 -35.80
C ILE A 411 -5.11 9.87 -36.48
N HIS A 412 -6.36 10.18 -36.16
CA HIS A 412 -7.08 11.37 -36.60
C HIS A 412 -6.74 12.55 -35.69
N ILE A 413 -6.52 13.71 -36.30
CA ILE A 413 -6.25 14.96 -35.58
C ILE A 413 -7.54 15.77 -35.55
N LEU A 414 -8.03 16.04 -34.35
CA LEU A 414 -9.27 16.76 -34.15
C LEU A 414 -8.97 18.11 -33.48
N ALA A 415 -9.71 19.14 -33.86
CA ALA A 415 -9.70 20.44 -33.19
C ALA A 415 -11.12 20.87 -32.84
N ARG A 416 -11.26 21.62 -31.75
CA ARG A 416 -12.55 22.18 -31.36
C ARG A 416 -12.78 23.50 -32.09
N ARG A 417 -13.83 23.58 -32.92
CA ARG A 417 -14.32 24.81 -33.56
C ARG A 417 -15.78 25.00 -33.16
N ASP A 418 -16.12 26.17 -32.63
CA ASP A 418 -17.48 26.50 -32.15
C ASP A 418 -18.07 25.47 -31.17
N GLY A 419 -17.21 24.92 -30.30
CA GLY A 419 -17.59 23.89 -29.33
C GLY A 419 -17.67 22.47 -29.87
N VAL A 420 -17.63 22.29 -31.20
CA VAL A 420 -17.70 20.99 -31.88
C VAL A 420 -16.30 20.48 -32.20
N LEU A 421 -16.05 19.20 -31.91
CA LEU A 421 -14.79 18.55 -32.24
C LEU A 421 -14.88 17.95 -33.65
N SER A 422 -14.06 18.42 -34.58
CA SER A 422 -14.01 17.93 -35.96
C SER A 422 -12.59 17.61 -36.39
N GLU A 423 -12.46 16.69 -37.34
CA GLU A 423 -11.18 16.35 -37.95
C GLU A 423 -10.65 17.52 -38.78
N ILE A 424 -9.34 17.71 -38.73
CA ILE A 424 -8.64 18.76 -39.46
C ILE A 424 -7.53 18.16 -40.32
N ASP A 425 -7.21 18.85 -41.41
CA ASP A 425 -6.05 18.52 -42.21
C ASP A 425 -4.77 18.86 -41.44
N ALA A 426 -3.98 17.83 -41.16
CA ALA A 426 -2.69 17.96 -40.48
C ALA A 426 -1.68 18.80 -41.27
N GLY A 427 -1.76 18.82 -42.61
CA GLY A 427 -0.86 19.61 -43.47
C GLY A 427 -1.12 21.12 -43.39
N ALA A 428 -2.31 21.53 -42.97
CA ALA A 428 -2.69 22.93 -42.83
C ALA A 428 -2.30 23.54 -41.47
N VAL A 429 -1.70 22.76 -40.56
CA VAL A 429 -1.33 23.19 -39.21
C VAL A 429 0.14 23.54 -39.15
N ASP A 430 0.47 24.72 -38.61
CA ASP A 430 1.86 25.07 -38.26
C ASP A 430 2.29 24.39 -36.96
N TRP A 431 2.77 23.15 -37.08
CA TRP A 431 3.25 22.34 -35.96
C TRP A 431 4.44 22.93 -35.21
N GLN A 432 5.21 23.84 -35.81
CA GLN A 432 6.36 24.43 -35.13
C GLN A 432 5.93 25.39 -34.02
N SER A 433 4.82 26.11 -34.23
CA SER A 433 4.25 27.07 -33.27
C SER A 433 3.64 26.43 -32.00
N HIS A 434 3.36 25.13 -32.02
CA HIS A 434 2.68 24.42 -30.93
C HIS A 434 3.64 23.79 -29.92
N HIS A 435 3.24 23.75 -28.66
CA HIS A 435 3.97 23.24 -27.51
C HIS A 435 2.98 22.88 -26.38
N ALA A 436 3.46 22.40 -25.23
CA ALA A 436 2.61 21.84 -24.18
C ALA A 436 1.47 22.77 -23.70
N GLN A 437 1.77 24.07 -23.61
CA GLN A 437 0.83 25.10 -23.13
C GLN A 437 -0.22 25.49 -24.17
N ASN A 438 0.08 25.42 -25.47
CA ASN A 438 -0.80 25.86 -26.56
C ASN A 438 -1.14 24.74 -27.56
N PHE A 439 -1.36 23.51 -27.07
CA PHE A 439 -1.76 22.36 -27.88
C PHE A 439 -3.28 22.11 -27.78
N PRO A 440 -4.11 22.65 -28.71
CA PRO A 440 -5.57 22.54 -28.66
C PRO A 440 -6.13 21.27 -29.33
N PHE A 441 -5.27 20.38 -29.82
CA PHE A 441 -5.67 19.24 -30.62
C PHE A 441 -5.98 18.01 -29.76
N VAL A 442 -6.90 17.19 -30.25
CA VAL A 442 -7.19 15.85 -29.72
C VAL A 442 -6.76 14.85 -30.78
N LEU A 443 -5.83 13.98 -30.42
CA LEU A 443 -5.39 12.89 -31.30
C LEU A 443 -6.18 11.64 -30.92
N ARG A 444 -6.84 11.03 -31.91
CA ARG A 444 -7.67 9.84 -31.69
C ARG A 444 -7.30 8.74 -32.68
N GLN A 445 -6.85 7.61 -32.16
CA GLN A 445 -6.65 6.40 -32.94
C GLN A 445 -7.96 5.63 -33.08
N THR A 446 -8.25 5.18 -34.30
CA THR A 446 -9.43 4.38 -34.63
C THR A 446 -9.32 2.96 -34.05
N PRO A 447 -10.44 2.32 -33.67
CA PRO A 447 -10.44 0.92 -33.25
C PRO A 447 -9.87 -0.01 -34.32
N GLY A 448 -9.05 -0.98 -33.92
CA GLY A 448 -8.53 -1.99 -34.84
C GLY A 448 -7.38 -2.80 -34.27
N PRO A 449 -6.87 -3.81 -35.00
CA PRO A 449 -5.76 -4.66 -34.54
C PRO A 449 -4.47 -3.89 -34.24
N ALA A 450 -4.23 -2.77 -34.93
CA ALA A 450 -3.06 -1.91 -34.72
C ALA A 450 -3.28 -0.81 -33.65
N ASN A 451 -4.46 -0.77 -33.02
CA ASN A 451 -4.74 0.23 -32.00
C ASN A 451 -3.83 0.02 -30.79
N SER A 452 -3.29 1.11 -30.23
CA SER A 452 -2.33 1.06 -29.12
C SER A 452 -2.92 0.48 -27.82
N LEU A 453 -4.25 0.55 -27.65
CA LEU A 453 -5.00 -0.09 -26.58
C LEU A 453 -5.39 -1.55 -26.89
N GLY A 454 -5.00 -2.06 -28.06
CA GLY A 454 -5.37 -3.39 -28.55
C GLY A 454 -6.89 -3.56 -28.70
N ARG A 455 -7.39 -4.76 -28.39
CA ARG A 455 -8.80 -5.14 -28.58
C ARG A 455 -9.66 -5.02 -27.34
N ILE A 456 -9.06 -4.88 -26.15
CA ILE A 456 -9.78 -4.83 -24.86
C ILE A 456 -9.13 -3.78 -23.96
N LYS A 457 -9.92 -2.82 -23.48
CA LYS A 457 -9.57 -1.94 -22.36
C LYS A 457 -10.43 -2.33 -21.15
N PHE A 458 -9.82 -2.44 -19.98
CA PHE A 458 -10.53 -2.58 -18.71
C PHE A 458 -10.68 -1.19 -18.11
N ASP A 459 -11.91 -0.69 -18.09
CA ASP A 459 -12.20 0.67 -17.65
C ASP A 459 -12.28 0.72 -16.13
N MET A 460 -11.49 1.63 -15.55
CA MET A 460 -11.26 1.69 -14.11
C MET A 460 -11.65 3.05 -13.54
N ARG A 461 -12.50 3.08 -12.50
CA ARG A 461 -12.67 4.25 -11.64
C ARG A 461 -11.44 4.44 -10.76
N ASN A 462 -10.72 5.54 -10.97
CA ASN A 462 -9.55 5.93 -10.19
C ASN A 462 -9.20 7.43 -10.37
N PRO A 463 -8.39 8.03 -9.47
CA PRO A 463 -8.08 9.46 -9.55
C PRO A 463 -6.93 9.83 -10.51
N LEU A 464 -6.29 8.85 -11.18
CA LEU A 464 -5.04 9.04 -11.93
C LEU A 464 -5.16 8.72 -13.43
N ASP A 465 -6.37 8.49 -13.95
CA ASP A 465 -6.65 8.08 -15.34
C ASP A 465 -5.84 6.85 -15.81
N ILE A 466 -5.49 5.95 -14.88
CA ILE A 466 -4.80 4.69 -15.18
C ILE A 466 -5.81 3.61 -15.55
N TYR A 467 -5.47 2.77 -16.52
CA TYR A 467 -6.27 1.61 -16.91
C TYR A 467 -5.39 0.42 -17.28
N LEU A 468 -6.01 -0.76 -17.25
CA LEU A 468 -5.47 -1.98 -17.83
C LEU A 468 -5.95 -2.09 -19.29
N HIS A 469 -5.11 -2.55 -20.20
CA HIS A 469 -5.50 -2.69 -21.60
C HIS A 469 -4.67 -3.73 -22.35
N ASP A 470 -5.14 -4.08 -23.54
CA ASP A 470 -4.46 -4.94 -24.50
C ASP A 470 -3.37 -4.18 -25.28
N THR A 471 -2.54 -4.86 -26.07
CA THR A 471 -1.55 -4.23 -26.93
C THR A 471 -1.21 -5.07 -28.17
N PRO A 472 -0.93 -4.44 -29.32
CA PRO A 472 -0.39 -5.14 -30.49
C PRO A 472 1.07 -5.58 -30.28
N ALA A 473 1.81 -4.95 -29.36
CA ALA A 473 3.23 -5.22 -29.11
C ALA A 473 3.45 -6.44 -28.20
N ARG A 474 2.95 -7.62 -28.62
CA ARG A 474 2.97 -8.87 -27.83
C ARG A 474 4.37 -9.37 -27.48
N ASN A 475 5.33 -9.21 -28.38
CA ASN A 475 6.72 -9.64 -28.20
C ASN A 475 7.43 -8.99 -27.00
N LEU A 476 6.88 -7.88 -26.47
CA LEU A 476 7.43 -7.23 -25.28
C LEU A 476 7.13 -7.99 -23.98
N PHE A 477 6.16 -8.91 -23.98
CA PHE A 477 5.88 -9.75 -22.80
C PHE A 477 6.96 -10.83 -22.57
N ASP A 478 7.77 -11.13 -23.58
CA ASP A 478 8.88 -12.09 -23.49
C ASP A 478 10.16 -11.47 -22.92
N LYS A 479 10.13 -10.17 -22.60
CA LYS A 479 11.23 -9.50 -21.90
C LYS A 479 11.14 -9.73 -20.40
N THR A 480 12.30 -9.89 -19.77
CA THR A 480 12.45 -10.01 -18.32
C THR A 480 12.03 -8.71 -17.63
N GLN A 481 12.60 -7.58 -18.05
CA GLN A 481 12.17 -6.25 -17.63
C GLN A 481 11.11 -5.69 -18.58
N ARG A 482 9.91 -5.37 -18.06
CA ARG A 482 8.73 -4.97 -18.87
C ARG A 482 8.27 -3.53 -18.64
N THR A 483 9.20 -2.61 -18.46
CA THR A 483 8.94 -1.16 -18.32
C THR A 483 8.90 -0.48 -19.69
N PHE A 484 7.85 -0.72 -20.50
CA PHE A 484 7.71 -0.20 -21.88
C PHE A 484 6.47 0.68 -22.12
N SER A 485 5.67 0.91 -21.09
CA SER A 485 4.45 1.71 -21.16
C SER A 485 4.71 3.18 -20.81
N ALA A 486 3.71 4.02 -21.06
CA ALA A 486 3.68 5.41 -20.61
C ALA A 486 2.93 5.62 -19.27
N GLY A 487 2.72 4.54 -18.50
CA GLY A 487 2.14 4.58 -17.17
C GLY A 487 0.95 3.64 -16.98
N CYS A 488 0.14 3.41 -18.02
CA CYS A 488 -0.94 2.41 -18.01
C CYS A 488 -0.38 0.98 -18.05
N ILE A 489 -1.21 -0.01 -17.72
CA ILE A 489 -0.79 -1.40 -17.59
C ILE A 489 -1.27 -2.21 -18.80
N ARG A 490 -0.34 -2.82 -19.54
CA ARG A 490 -0.70 -3.69 -20.67
C ARG A 490 -0.74 -5.14 -20.21
N VAL A 491 -1.75 -5.90 -20.62
CA VAL A 491 -2.01 -7.28 -20.18
C VAL A 491 -1.75 -8.25 -21.31
N ASP A 492 -0.99 -9.33 -21.05
CA ASP A 492 -0.57 -10.30 -22.07
C ASP A 492 -1.73 -11.12 -22.65
N GLN A 493 -2.63 -11.61 -21.80
CA GLN A 493 -3.78 -12.43 -22.20
C GLN A 493 -5.09 -11.77 -21.76
N PRO A 494 -5.46 -10.62 -22.34
CA PRO A 494 -6.56 -9.81 -21.85
C PRO A 494 -7.91 -10.50 -22.02
N LEU A 495 -8.09 -11.38 -23.02
CA LEU A 495 -9.34 -12.13 -23.16
C LEU A 495 -9.56 -13.07 -21.97
N ARG A 496 -8.50 -13.72 -21.45
CA ARG A 496 -8.61 -14.58 -20.25
C ARG A 496 -8.98 -13.76 -19.02
N LEU A 497 -8.39 -12.57 -18.86
CA LEU A 497 -8.77 -11.66 -17.78
C LEU A 497 -10.22 -11.18 -17.95
N ALA A 498 -10.66 -10.85 -19.16
CA ALA A 498 -12.03 -10.43 -19.44
C ALA A 498 -13.05 -11.52 -19.08
N VAL A 499 -12.80 -12.78 -19.47
CA VAL A 499 -13.62 -13.93 -19.09
C VAL A 499 -13.67 -14.10 -17.57
N ARG A 500 -12.51 -14.04 -16.90
CA ARG A 500 -12.41 -14.07 -15.43
C ARG A 500 -13.24 -12.96 -14.76
N LEU A 501 -13.24 -11.76 -15.33
CA LEU A 501 -13.96 -10.60 -14.79
C LEU A 501 -15.45 -10.54 -15.16
N LEU A 502 -15.90 -11.23 -16.21
CA LEU A 502 -17.35 -11.38 -16.44
C LEU A 502 -17.98 -12.39 -15.48
N GLY A 503 -17.24 -13.44 -15.11
CA GLY A 503 -17.77 -14.55 -14.30
C GLY A 503 -18.78 -15.40 -15.08
N GLY A 504 -19.43 -16.34 -14.38
CA GLY A 504 -20.38 -17.27 -14.98
C GLY A 504 -19.72 -18.40 -15.79
N ASP A 505 -20.45 -18.96 -16.74
CA ASP A 505 -19.97 -20.01 -17.63
C ASP A 505 -18.83 -19.49 -18.53
N THR A 506 -17.68 -20.17 -18.46
CA THR A 506 -16.43 -19.68 -19.05
C THR A 506 -16.49 -19.71 -20.58
N ASP A 507 -17.07 -20.77 -21.16
CA ASP A 507 -17.15 -20.96 -22.61
C ASP A 507 -18.14 -19.97 -23.24
N SER A 508 -19.30 -19.76 -22.62
CA SER A 508 -20.29 -18.78 -23.06
C SER A 508 -19.74 -17.36 -23.01
N ALA A 509 -19.02 -16.99 -21.93
CA ALA A 509 -18.40 -15.68 -21.79
C ALA A 509 -17.31 -15.45 -22.84
N ALA A 510 -16.44 -16.44 -23.07
CA ALA A 510 -15.40 -16.37 -24.09
C ALA A 510 -15.99 -16.21 -25.49
N ALA A 511 -16.99 -17.03 -25.84
CA ALA A 511 -17.66 -16.97 -27.14
C ALA A 511 -18.39 -15.62 -27.34
N TYR A 512 -19.05 -15.10 -26.30
CA TYR A 512 -19.67 -13.77 -26.35
C TYR A 512 -18.63 -12.67 -26.63
N LEU A 513 -17.55 -12.63 -25.86
CA LEU A 513 -16.50 -11.64 -26.01
C LEU A 513 -15.85 -11.71 -27.40
N GLN A 514 -15.54 -12.92 -27.88
CA GLN A 514 -14.93 -13.11 -29.20
C GLN A 514 -15.85 -12.59 -30.31
N ARG A 515 -17.15 -12.90 -30.28
CA ARG A 515 -18.11 -12.36 -31.27
C ARG A 515 -18.15 -10.83 -31.29
N GLN A 516 -18.11 -10.18 -30.13
CA GLN A 516 -18.09 -8.71 -30.06
C GLN A 516 -16.78 -8.14 -30.61
N ILE A 517 -15.65 -8.77 -30.28
CA ILE A 517 -14.33 -8.40 -30.81
C ILE A 517 -14.35 -8.51 -32.34
N ASP A 518 -14.77 -9.64 -32.89
CA ASP A 518 -14.80 -9.92 -34.33
C ASP A 518 -15.72 -8.97 -35.11
N SER A 519 -16.74 -8.40 -34.46
CA SER A 519 -17.60 -7.38 -35.09
C SER A 519 -16.88 -6.07 -35.44
N GLY A 520 -15.70 -5.83 -34.86
CA GLY A 520 -14.92 -4.59 -35.04
C GLY A 520 -15.53 -3.34 -34.38
N ARG A 521 -16.78 -3.40 -33.92
CA ARG A 521 -17.48 -2.27 -33.27
C ARG A 521 -16.98 -2.07 -31.85
N THR A 522 -16.89 -0.81 -31.42
CA THR A 522 -16.64 -0.49 -30.03
C THR A 522 -17.85 -0.86 -29.17
N VAL A 523 -17.66 -1.74 -28.19
CA VAL A 523 -18.74 -2.20 -27.29
C VAL A 523 -18.29 -2.04 -25.85
N ARG A 524 -19.11 -1.38 -25.04
CA ARG A 524 -18.91 -1.32 -23.58
C ARG A 524 -19.72 -2.42 -22.91
N VAL A 525 -19.05 -3.30 -22.19
CA VAL A 525 -19.66 -4.40 -21.44
C VAL A 525 -19.50 -4.10 -19.95
N PRO A 526 -20.56 -3.65 -19.25
CA PRO A 526 -20.48 -3.40 -17.81
C PRO A 526 -20.30 -4.70 -17.03
N LEU A 527 -19.52 -4.66 -15.95
CA LEU A 527 -19.43 -5.76 -14.99
C LEU A 527 -20.63 -5.71 -14.04
N GLN A 528 -21.19 -6.87 -13.69
CA GLN A 528 -22.29 -6.94 -12.73
C GLN A 528 -21.89 -6.41 -11.34
N GLN A 529 -20.65 -6.70 -10.95
CA GLN A 529 -20.04 -6.20 -9.73
C GLN A 529 -18.67 -5.61 -10.07
N PRO A 530 -18.41 -4.34 -9.69
CA PRO A 530 -17.08 -3.76 -9.80
C PRO A 530 -16.02 -4.63 -9.12
N VAL A 531 -14.84 -4.71 -9.71
CA VAL A 531 -13.73 -5.51 -9.17
C VAL A 531 -12.63 -4.57 -8.67
N PRO A 532 -12.32 -4.57 -7.36
CA PRO A 532 -11.19 -3.84 -6.80
C PRO A 532 -9.87 -4.20 -7.49
N VAL A 533 -9.05 -3.19 -7.75
CA VAL A 533 -7.70 -3.33 -8.31
C VAL A 533 -6.71 -2.59 -7.42
N TYR A 534 -5.64 -3.28 -7.05
CA TYR A 534 -4.52 -2.70 -6.30
C TYR A 534 -3.25 -2.76 -7.15
N LEU A 535 -2.70 -1.61 -7.49
CA LEU A 535 -1.39 -1.49 -8.13
C LEU A 535 -0.37 -1.34 -7.01
N VAL A 536 0.37 -2.41 -6.75
CA VAL A 536 1.39 -2.47 -5.68
C VAL A 536 2.78 -2.48 -6.29
N TYR A 537 3.77 -2.10 -5.51
CA TYR A 537 5.17 -2.17 -5.91
C TYR A 537 5.86 -3.10 -4.92
N GLN A 538 6.01 -4.38 -5.29
CA GLN A 538 6.64 -5.39 -4.45
C GLN A 538 7.87 -5.95 -5.16
N THR A 539 9.05 -5.59 -4.68
CA THR A 539 10.34 -6.07 -5.19
C THR A 539 10.78 -7.38 -4.53
N ALA A 540 10.08 -7.84 -3.48
CA ALA A 540 10.27 -9.14 -2.86
C ALA A 540 8.94 -9.80 -2.48
N TRP A 541 8.77 -11.07 -2.86
CA TRP A 541 7.61 -11.89 -2.48
C TRP A 541 7.98 -13.37 -2.49
N VAL A 542 7.15 -14.22 -1.91
CA VAL A 542 7.28 -15.68 -2.05
C VAL A 542 6.17 -16.16 -2.98
N ASP A 543 6.57 -16.84 -4.06
CA ASP A 543 5.63 -17.41 -5.03
C ASP A 543 4.86 -18.61 -4.46
N ASP A 544 4.00 -19.21 -5.28
CA ASP A 544 3.15 -20.32 -4.85
C ASP A 544 3.94 -21.64 -4.71
N ASP A 545 5.14 -21.72 -5.29
CA ASP A 545 6.08 -22.85 -5.13
C ASP A 545 6.93 -22.71 -3.86
N GLY A 546 6.78 -21.60 -3.12
CA GLY A 546 7.53 -21.33 -1.89
C GLY A 546 8.90 -20.70 -2.12
N ASN A 547 9.22 -20.27 -3.35
CA ASN A 547 10.50 -19.65 -3.66
C ASN A 547 10.46 -18.14 -3.39
N LEU A 548 11.48 -17.64 -2.71
CA LEU A 548 11.69 -16.19 -2.57
C LEU A 548 12.04 -15.61 -3.94
N GLN A 549 11.26 -14.64 -4.37
CA GLN A 549 11.44 -13.84 -5.57
C GLN A 549 11.95 -12.46 -5.15
N LEU A 550 13.06 -12.04 -5.74
CA LEU A 550 13.65 -10.71 -5.62
C LEU A 550 13.66 -10.04 -7.01
N ARG A 551 13.41 -8.74 -7.06
CA ARG A 551 13.41 -7.94 -8.30
C ARG A 551 14.21 -6.68 -8.11
N GLU A 552 14.76 -6.20 -9.22
CA GLU A 552 15.39 -4.89 -9.28
C GLU A 552 14.38 -3.78 -8.95
N ASP A 553 14.81 -2.78 -8.18
CA ASP A 553 14.03 -1.59 -7.88
C ASP A 553 14.03 -0.62 -9.09
N VAL A 554 13.33 -1.01 -10.16
CA VAL A 554 13.30 -0.30 -11.46
C VAL A 554 12.82 1.14 -11.39
N TYR A 555 12.14 1.55 -10.32
CA TYR A 555 11.67 2.92 -10.08
C TYR A 555 12.38 3.63 -8.92
N GLY A 556 13.34 2.99 -8.25
CA GLY A 556 14.06 3.59 -7.11
C GLY A 556 13.19 3.86 -5.89
N ARG A 557 12.06 3.15 -5.72
CA ARG A 557 11.09 3.41 -4.63
C ARG A 557 11.55 2.81 -3.30
N ASP A 558 12.22 1.67 -3.31
CA ASP A 558 12.74 1.03 -2.11
C ASP A 558 13.89 1.87 -1.55
N VAL A 559 14.75 2.39 -2.43
CA VAL A 559 15.82 3.33 -2.05
C VAL A 559 15.25 4.60 -1.43
N GLN A 560 14.23 5.22 -2.04
CA GLN A 560 13.57 6.40 -1.49
C GLN A 560 12.96 6.14 -0.10
N LEU A 561 12.37 4.96 0.11
CA LEU A 561 11.83 4.56 1.41
C LEU A 561 12.93 4.37 2.44
N ARG A 562 14.02 3.69 2.10
CA ARG A 562 15.16 3.50 2.99
C ARG A 562 15.78 4.83 3.41
N ASP A 563 16.09 5.70 2.44
CA ASP A 563 16.83 6.95 2.67
C ASP A 563 16.01 7.97 3.46
N ARG A 564 14.69 8.02 3.24
CA ARG A 564 13.80 8.94 3.98
C ARG A 564 13.69 8.61 5.46
N PHE A 565 14.06 7.39 5.87
CA PHE A 565 13.77 6.90 7.21
C PHE A 565 14.96 6.28 7.93
N ALA A 566 16.19 6.48 7.42
CA ALA A 566 17.43 6.00 8.04
C ALA A 566 17.34 4.53 8.49
N PHE A 567 16.72 3.68 7.66
CA PHE A 567 16.73 2.24 7.87
C PHE A 567 18.21 1.82 7.99
N PRO A 568 18.62 1.12 9.06
CA PRO A 568 20.00 0.66 9.20
C PRO A 568 20.42 -0.27 8.06
#